data_AF-A0A3D5NPY7-F1
#
_entry.id   AF-A0A3D5NPY7-F1
#
_cell.length_a   1.000
_cell.length_b   1.000
_cell.length_c   1.000
_cell.angle_alpha   90.00
_cell.angle_beta   90.00
_cell.angle_gamma   90.00
#
_symmetry.space_group_name_H-M   'P 1'
#
loop_
_entity.id
_entity.type
_entity.pdbx_description
1 polymer ?
#
loop_
_entity_poly.entity_id
_entity_poly.type
_entity_poly.pdbx_seq_one_letter_code
_entity_poly.pdbx_strand_id
1 'polypeptide(L)'
;MEEIACEKAGILKQGTELILYPQAEEAEKVILQKADVLGIPVHRVSFEHVESKGHDDYIQSFTYEQEEYRLTILGEHQVKNAVVAIEALYCLESKGLRIPHDVLKRGLLMAKWPGRFEILTHQPMLLIDGAHNLQGVHVLKENLDQYFPGRKVVFIMGVLKDKSYMEMLSEILPIARRVYTVTVDNQRALHGEDLRRIIVNEGTEAIYCESVEEAVKEALDAAEDTDVICAFGSLYYINEVREYFETVENLL
;
A
#
# COMPACT_ATOMS: atom_id res chain seq x y z
N MET A 1 20.74 -3.65 7.52
CA MET A 1 20.41 -3.23 6.14
C MET A 1 21.19 -4.03 5.12
N GLU A 2 22.51 -4.15 5.25
CA GLU A 2 23.36 -4.98 4.37
C GLU A 2 22.96 -6.47 4.35
N GLU A 3 22.73 -7.09 5.51
CA GLU A 3 22.32 -8.51 5.59
C GLU A 3 21.01 -8.81 4.83
N ILE A 4 20.03 -7.91 4.97
CA ILE A 4 18.75 -7.99 4.23
C ILE A 4 18.99 -7.82 2.72
N ALA A 5 19.89 -6.92 2.32
CA ALA A 5 20.24 -6.72 0.91
C ALA A 5 20.94 -7.95 0.32
N CYS A 6 21.82 -8.60 1.09
CA CYS A 6 22.47 -9.86 0.70
C CYS A 6 21.45 -10.96 0.44
N GLU A 7 20.48 -11.15 1.36
CA GLU A 7 19.41 -12.13 1.18
C GLU A 7 18.59 -11.85 -0.10
N LYS A 8 18.18 -10.58 -0.30
CA LYS A 8 17.42 -10.17 -1.49
C LYS A 8 18.23 -10.34 -2.79
N ALA A 9 19.52 -10.03 -2.78
CA ALA A 9 20.40 -10.22 -3.93
C ALA A 9 20.60 -11.70 -4.31
N GLY A 10 20.18 -12.64 -3.45
CA GLY A 10 20.17 -14.07 -3.74
C GLY A 10 19.29 -14.48 -4.92
N ILE A 11 18.34 -13.65 -5.36
CA ILE A 11 17.50 -13.93 -6.54
C ILE A 11 18.22 -13.73 -7.87
N LEU A 12 19.37 -13.02 -7.86
CA LEU A 12 20.14 -12.73 -9.07
C LEU A 12 20.79 -14.01 -9.61
N LYS A 13 20.68 -14.23 -10.92
CA LYS A 13 21.18 -15.43 -11.60
C LYS A 13 22.00 -15.06 -12.82
N GLN A 14 22.97 -15.90 -13.17
CA GLN A 14 23.73 -15.73 -14.41
C GLN A 14 22.79 -15.79 -15.62
N GLY A 15 23.04 -14.94 -16.62
CA GLY A 15 22.22 -14.85 -17.84
C GLY A 15 20.91 -14.06 -17.68
N THR A 16 20.66 -13.46 -16.52
CA THR A 16 19.56 -12.49 -16.32
C THR A 16 20.06 -11.05 -16.43
N GLU A 17 19.15 -10.10 -16.26
CA GLU A 17 19.45 -8.67 -16.13
C GLU A 17 18.83 -8.15 -14.84
N LEU A 18 19.45 -7.14 -14.25
CA LEU A 18 18.98 -6.51 -13.03
C LEU A 18 18.30 -5.18 -13.38
N ILE A 19 17.03 -5.04 -13.01
CA ILE A 19 16.35 -3.74 -12.91
C ILE A 19 16.45 -3.28 -11.46
N LEU A 20 17.11 -2.16 -11.21
CA LEU A 20 17.43 -1.68 -9.87
C LEU A 20 16.61 -0.44 -9.52
N TYR A 21 15.74 -0.57 -8.51
CA TYR A 21 15.03 0.55 -7.90
C TYR A 21 15.99 1.41 -7.05
N PRO A 22 15.95 2.76 -7.14
CA PRO A 22 16.76 3.65 -6.31
C PRO A 22 16.57 3.41 -4.81
N GLN A 23 17.66 3.15 -4.08
CA GLN A 23 17.62 2.75 -2.67
C GLN A 23 18.84 3.29 -1.91
N ALA A 24 18.92 2.99 -0.60
CA ALA A 24 20.05 3.39 0.21
C ALA A 24 21.38 2.83 -0.34
N GLU A 25 22.43 3.64 -0.29
CA GLU A 25 23.74 3.36 -0.91
C GLU A 25 24.32 2.03 -0.42
N GLU A 26 24.15 1.71 0.86
CA GLU A 26 24.65 0.48 1.48
C GLU A 26 23.96 -0.77 0.91
N ALA A 27 22.64 -0.69 0.66
CA ALA A 27 21.90 -1.78 0.05
C ALA A 27 22.23 -1.92 -1.44
N GLU A 28 22.31 -0.80 -2.16
CA GLU A 28 22.67 -0.77 -3.58
C GLU A 28 24.06 -1.36 -3.81
N LYS A 29 25.06 -0.98 -3.00
CA LYS A 29 26.43 -1.49 -3.12
C LYS A 29 26.50 -3.01 -3.05
N VAL A 30 25.79 -3.62 -2.09
CA VAL A 30 25.73 -5.09 -1.94
C VAL A 30 25.13 -5.75 -3.17
N ILE A 31 24.02 -5.21 -3.69
CA ILE A 31 23.33 -5.74 -4.87
C ILE A 31 24.21 -5.62 -6.13
N LEU A 32 24.88 -4.48 -6.31
CA LEU A 32 25.78 -4.24 -7.45
C LEU A 32 27.01 -5.14 -7.43
N GLN A 33 27.61 -5.37 -6.25
CA GLN A 33 28.72 -6.32 -6.11
C GLN A 33 28.30 -7.73 -6.53
N LYS A 34 27.09 -8.15 -6.16
CA LYS A 34 26.57 -9.45 -6.58
C LYS A 34 26.32 -9.51 -8.08
N ALA A 35 25.79 -8.45 -8.68
CA ALA A 35 25.57 -8.36 -10.13
C ALA A 35 26.90 -8.41 -10.91
N ASP A 36 27.93 -7.74 -10.43
CA ASP A 36 29.28 -7.73 -11.02
C ASP A 36 29.91 -9.14 -10.99
N VAL A 37 29.85 -9.83 -9.85
CA VAL A 37 30.33 -11.22 -9.72
C VAL A 37 29.61 -12.18 -10.69
N LEU A 38 28.32 -11.95 -10.94
CA LEU A 38 27.53 -12.75 -11.89
C LEU A 38 27.71 -12.32 -13.35
N GLY A 39 28.36 -11.18 -13.60
CA GLY A 39 28.52 -10.59 -14.93
C GLY A 39 27.20 -10.23 -15.60
N ILE A 40 26.18 -9.81 -14.84
CA ILE A 40 24.86 -9.46 -15.40
C ILE A 40 24.73 -7.95 -15.64
N PRO A 41 24.06 -7.52 -16.74
CA PRO A 41 23.75 -6.12 -16.96
C PRO A 41 22.87 -5.54 -15.84
N VAL A 42 23.12 -4.27 -15.51
CA VAL A 42 22.38 -3.51 -14.50
C VAL A 42 21.74 -2.29 -15.13
N HIS A 43 20.41 -2.20 -15.02
CA HIS A 43 19.60 -1.07 -15.43
C HIS A 43 19.12 -0.34 -14.18
N ARG A 44 19.66 0.84 -13.92
CA ARG A 44 19.20 1.68 -12.80
C ARG A 44 18.00 2.48 -13.27
N VAL A 45 16.87 2.31 -12.58
CA VAL A 45 15.66 3.07 -12.90
C VAL A 45 15.85 4.51 -12.46
N SER A 46 15.55 5.46 -13.34
CA SER A 46 15.49 6.88 -13.02
C SER A 46 14.04 7.35 -12.97
N PHE A 47 13.74 8.25 -12.04
CA PHE A 47 12.43 8.89 -11.93
C PHE A 47 12.44 10.37 -12.39
N GLU A 48 13.54 10.84 -12.99
CA GLU A 48 13.70 12.25 -13.41
C GLU A 48 12.66 12.69 -14.44
N HIS A 49 12.19 11.78 -15.29
CA HIS A 49 11.18 12.05 -16.33
C HIS A 49 9.77 11.61 -15.92
N VAL A 50 9.53 11.41 -14.62
CA VAL A 50 8.21 11.07 -14.11
C VAL A 50 7.49 12.35 -13.69
N GLU A 51 6.33 12.63 -14.27
CA GLU A 51 5.47 13.73 -13.84
C GLU A 51 4.08 13.22 -13.49
N SER A 52 3.60 13.57 -12.29
CA SER A 52 2.21 13.33 -11.91
C SER A 52 1.29 14.29 -12.68
N LYS A 53 0.20 13.76 -13.23
CA LYS A 53 -0.89 14.53 -13.84
C LYS A 53 -2.13 14.58 -12.93
N GLY A 54 -2.00 14.10 -11.69
CA GLY A 54 -3.09 14.00 -10.72
C GLY A 54 -3.90 12.71 -10.88
N HIS A 55 -5.15 12.73 -10.41
CA HIS A 55 -6.07 11.62 -10.52
C HIS A 55 -7.47 12.09 -10.88
N ASP A 56 -8.22 11.23 -11.55
CA ASP A 56 -9.66 11.38 -11.80
C ASP A 56 -10.35 10.07 -11.47
N ASP A 57 -11.45 10.14 -10.72
CA ASP A 57 -12.18 8.98 -10.20
C ASP A 57 -11.26 7.88 -9.61
N TYR A 58 -10.30 8.30 -8.79
CA TYR A 58 -9.31 7.40 -8.17
C TYR A 58 -8.47 6.58 -9.16
N ILE A 59 -8.31 7.08 -10.38
CA ILE A 59 -7.33 6.60 -11.35
C ILE A 59 -6.28 7.67 -11.50
N GLN A 60 -5.04 7.37 -11.11
CA GLN A 60 -3.94 8.31 -11.25
C GLN A 60 -3.34 8.28 -12.67
N SER A 61 -2.98 9.46 -13.16
CA SER A 61 -2.34 9.66 -14.45
C SER A 61 -0.95 10.22 -14.24
N PHE A 62 0.01 9.74 -15.02
CA PHE A 62 1.39 10.23 -14.99
C PHE A 62 2.02 10.14 -16.37
N THR A 63 3.06 10.93 -16.60
CA THR A 63 3.91 10.77 -17.78
C THR A 63 5.26 10.17 -17.40
N TYR A 64 5.80 9.31 -18.26
CA TYR A 64 7.15 8.78 -18.18
C TYR A 64 7.74 8.68 -19.58
N GLU A 65 8.95 9.21 -19.80
CA GLU A 65 9.61 9.27 -21.12
C GLU A 65 8.70 9.85 -22.22
N GLN A 66 8.01 10.96 -21.91
CA GLN A 66 7.07 11.67 -22.80
C GLN A 66 5.77 10.90 -23.15
N GLU A 67 5.57 9.72 -22.57
CA GLU A 67 4.36 8.92 -22.75
C GLU A 67 3.44 9.01 -21.53
N GLU A 68 2.14 9.10 -21.77
CA GLU A 68 1.12 9.14 -20.70
C GLU A 68 0.60 7.74 -20.35
N TYR A 69 0.53 7.47 -19.06
CA TYR A 69 0.05 6.23 -18.45
C TYR A 69 -1.03 6.51 -17.41
N ARG A 70 -1.90 5.51 -17.22
CA ARG A 70 -2.94 5.51 -16.19
C ARG A 70 -2.77 4.28 -15.30
N LEU A 71 -2.98 4.45 -14.00
CA LEU A 71 -2.79 3.41 -13.00
C LEU A 71 -3.93 3.47 -11.97
N THR A 72 -4.54 2.32 -11.73
CA THR A 72 -5.62 2.12 -10.75
C THR A 72 -5.12 1.93 -9.33
N ILE A 73 -3.89 1.44 -9.16
CA ILE A 73 -3.27 1.30 -7.84
C ILE A 73 -2.81 2.69 -7.40
N LEU A 74 -3.35 3.20 -6.30
CA LEU A 74 -3.16 4.58 -5.83
C LEU A 74 -1.84 4.81 -5.08
N GLY A 75 -1.35 6.05 -5.14
CA GLY A 75 -0.19 6.54 -4.39
C GLY A 75 1.06 6.75 -5.25
N GLU A 76 1.86 7.74 -4.89
CA GLU A 76 3.04 8.15 -5.69
C GLU A 76 4.11 7.04 -5.81
N HIS A 77 4.28 6.25 -4.75
CA HIS A 77 5.18 5.11 -4.78
C HIS A 77 4.73 4.03 -5.78
N GLN A 78 3.44 3.94 -6.09
CA GLN A 78 2.94 3.02 -7.10
C GLN A 78 3.24 3.49 -8.52
N VAL A 79 3.32 4.81 -8.76
CA VAL A 79 3.84 5.34 -10.02
C VAL A 79 5.30 4.89 -10.22
N LYS A 80 6.12 4.98 -9.17
CA LYS A 80 7.51 4.49 -9.22
C LYS A 80 7.59 2.98 -9.48
N ASN A 81 6.71 2.20 -8.86
CA ASN A 81 6.61 0.76 -9.13
C ASN A 81 6.17 0.48 -10.58
N ALA A 82 5.24 1.26 -11.13
CA ALA A 82 4.83 1.15 -12.53
C ALA A 82 5.99 1.45 -13.48
N VAL A 83 6.80 2.48 -13.21
CA VAL A 83 8.00 2.81 -13.98
C VAL A 83 9.01 1.65 -13.96
N VAL A 84 9.23 1.02 -12.81
CA VAL A 84 10.11 -0.17 -12.72
C VAL A 84 9.56 -1.33 -13.55
N ALA A 85 8.24 -1.52 -13.56
CA ALA A 85 7.61 -2.54 -14.40
C ALA A 85 7.76 -2.20 -15.90
N ILE A 86 7.59 -0.94 -16.30
CA ILE A 86 7.80 -0.46 -17.68
C ILE A 86 9.24 -0.73 -18.12
N GLU A 87 10.23 -0.37 -17.30
CA GLU A 87 11.66 -0.62 -17.57
C GLU A 87 11.98 -2.11 -17.70
N ALA A 88 11.36 -2.94 -16.85
CA ALA A 88 11.48 -4.39 -16.97
C ALA A 88 10.89 -4.92 -18.29
N LEU A 89 9.77 -4.35 -18.77
CA LEU A 89 9.20 -4.70 -20.06
C LEU A 89 10.13 -4.28 -21.21
N TYR A 90 10.68 -3.07 -21.21
CA TYR A 90 11.63 -2.62 -22.25
C TYR A 90 12.88 -3.51 -22.32
N CYS A 91 13.41 -3.95 -21.17
CA CYS A 91 14.48 -4.94 -21.10
C CYS A 91 14.07 -6.26 -21.79
N LEU A 92 12.86 -6.78 -21.50
CA LEU A 92 12.36 -7.99 -22.17
C LEU A 92 12.12 -7.79 -23.67
N GLU A 93 11.71 -6.59 -24.09
CA GLU A 93 11.51 -6.28 -25.50
C GLU A 93 12.80 -6.31 -26.30
N SER A 94 13.89 -5.80 -25.71
CA SER A 94 15.24 -5.91 -26.28
C SER A 94 15.69 -7.36 -26.51
N LYS A 95 15.09 -8.32 -25.80
CA LYS A 95 15.33 -9.77 -25.92
C LYS A 95 14.39 -10.47 -26.91
N GLY A 96 13.57 -9.71 -27.62
CA GLY A 96 12.67 -10.21 -28.66
C GLY A 96 11.24 -10.51 -28.20
N LEU A 97 10.90 -10.21 -26.93
CA LEU A 97 9.48 -10.15 -26.54
C LEU A 97 8.84 -8.95 -27.27
N ARG A 98 7.65 -9.11 -27.84
CA ARG A 98 6.94 -7.98 -28.45
C ARG A 98 5.70 -7.67 -27.63
N ILE A 99 5.66 -6.50 -27.00
CA ILE A 99 4.51 -6.05 -26.23
C ILE A 99 3.97 -4.80 -26.92
N PRO A 100 2.82 -4.89 -27.59
CA PRO A 100 2.18 -3.70 -28.14
C PRO A 100 1.99 -2.65 -27.05
N HIS A 101 2.32 -1.40 -27.35
CA HIS A 101 2.31 -0.33 -26.36
C HIS A 101 0.91 -0.10 -25.74
N ASP A 102 -0.17 -0.35 -26.49
CA ASP A 102 -1.54 -0.32 -25.98
C ASP A 102 -1.82 -1.44 -24.96
N VAL A 103 -1.17 -2.59 -25.09
CA VAL A 103 -1.25 -3.70 -24.13
C VAL A 103 -0.55 -3.33 -22.83
N LEU A 104 0.61 -2.67 -22.89
CA LEU A 104 1.28 -2.15 -21.70
C LEU A 104 0.40 -1.13 -20.97
N LYS A 105 -0.12 -0.11 -21.68
CA LYS A 105 -0.99 0.92 -21.09
C LYS A 105 -2.25 0.30 -20.45
N ARG A 106 -2.86 -0.66 -21.13
CA ARG A 106 -4.02 -1.40 -20.60
C ARG A 106 -3.66 -2.26 -19.41
N GLY A 107 -2.49 -2.90 -19.41
CA GLY A 107 -2.00 -3.72 -18.31
C GLY A 107 -1.84 -2.91 -17.02
N LEU A 108 -1.26 -1.70 -17.10
CA LEU A 108 -1.16 -0.78 -15.96
C LEU A 108 -2.54 -0.32 -15.48
N LEU A 109 -3.44 0.02 -16.39
CA LEU A 109 -4.82 0.41 -16.04
C LEU A 109 -5.63 -0.72 -15.41
N MET A 110 -5.34 -1.99 -15.74
CA MET A 110 -6.03 -3.15 -15.20
C MET A 110 -5.34 -3.74 -13.96
N ALA A 111 -4.17 -3.25 -13.58
CA ALA A 111 -3.41 -3.77 -12.46
C ALA A 111 -4.19 -3.57 -11.15
N LYS A 112 -4.34 -4.65 -10.38
CA LYS A 112 -4.94 -4.61 -9.05
C LYS A 112 -3.95 -5.15 -8.05
N TRP A 113 -3.88 -4.51 -6.89
CA TRP A 113 -3.08 -4.97 -5.77
C TRP A 113 -3.92 -5.00 -4.50
N PRO A 114 -4.56 -6.15 -4.20
CA PRO A 114 -5.41 -6.27 -3.03
C PRO A 114 -4.71 -5.84 -1.73
N GLY A 115 -5.40 -5.05 -0.92
CA GLY A 115 -4.90 -4.55 0.36
C GLY A 115 -3.77 -3.51 0.26
N ARG A 116 -3.68 -2.75 -0.83
CA ARG A 116 -2.76 -1.60 -0.98
C ARG A 116 -3.54 -0.36 -1.39
N PHE A 117 -3.89 0.46 -0.40
CA PHE A 117 -4.75 1.63 -0.51
C PHE A 117 -5.94 1.37 -1.45
N GLU A 118 -6.58 0.21 -1.25
CA GLU A 118 -7.62 -0.34 -2.11
C GLU A 118 -8.97 0.19 -1.65
N ILE A 119 -9.67 0.91 -2.53
CA ILE A 119 -11.04 1.38 -2.29
C ILE A 119 -11.98 0.20 -2.51
N LEU A 120 -12.81 -0.09 -1.51
CA LEU A 120 -13.86 -1.12 -1.57
C LEU A 120 -15.21 -0.53 -1.94
N THR A 121 -15.55 0.65 -1.41
CA THR A 121 -16.80 1.36 -1.72
C THR A 121 -16.57 2.86 -1.83
N HIS A 122 -17.32 3.53 -2.71
CA HIS A 122 -17.24 4.98 -2.87
C HIS A 122 -18.26 5.75 -2.02
N GLN A 123 -19.38 5.12 -1.64
CA GLN A 123 -20.44 5.74 -0.83
C GLN A 123 -21.05 4.70 0.13
N PRO A 124 -20.70 4.72 1.43
CA PRO A 124 -19.66 5.57 2.03
C PRO A 124 -18.26 5.24 1.50
N MET A 125 -17.32 6.18 1.62
CA MET A 125 -15.93 5.95 1.19
C MET A 125 -15.24 5.00 2.17
N LEU A 126 -14.91 3.80 1.72
CA LEU A 126 -14.18 2.81 2.52
C LEU A 126 -13.00 2.25 1.74
N LEU A 127 -11.84 2.25 2.37
CA LEU A 127 -10.61 1.68 1.82
C LEU A 127 -9.89 0.80 2.84
N ILE A 128 -9.01 -0.04 2.31
CA ILE A 128 -8.15 -0.93 3.10
C ILE A 128 -6.68 -0.76 2.72
N ASP A 129 -5.78 -0.87 3.70
CA ASP A 129 -4.34 -0.79 3.47
C ASP A 129 -3.52 -1.70 4.39
N GLY A 130 -2.60 -2.44 3.79
CA GLY A 130 -1.70 -3.38 4.45
C GLY A 130 -0.61 -2.78 5.35
N ALA A 131 -0.59 -1.47 5.59
CA ALA A 131 0.32 -0.81 6.50
C ALA A 131 0.28 -1.46 7.88
N HIS A 132 1.43 -1.96 8.33
CA HIS A 132 1.61 -2.64 9.62
C HIS A 132 2.97 -2.32 10.26
N ASN A 133 3.60 -1.26 9.77
CA ASN A 133 4.85 -0.69 10.26
C ASN A 133 4.83 0.83 10.04
N LEU A 134 5.76 1.54 10.68
CA LEU A 134 5.80 3.00 10.65
C LEU A 134 5.94 3.57 9.22
N GLN A 135 6.83 2.99 8.40
CA GLN A 135 7.01 3.44 7.01
C GLN A 135 5.72 3.31 6.18
N GLY A 136 5.02 2.18 6.31
CA GLY A 136 3.75 1.96 5.63
C GLY A 136 2.66 2.91 6.12
N VAL A 137 2.66 3.23 7.41
CA VAL A 137 1.71 4.19 8.00
C VAL A 137 1.98 5.62 7.53
N HIS A 138 3.24 6.03 7.36
CA HIS A 138 3.56 7.32 6.75
C HIS A 138 3.02 7.41 5.33
N VAL A 139 3.25 6.38 4.51
CA VAL A 139 2.72 6.31 3.14
C VAL A 139 1.19 6.31 3.12
N LEU A 140 0.55 5.58 4.04
CA LEU A 140 -0.90 5.58 4.20
C LEU A 140 -1.42 6.98 4.50
N LYS A 141 -0.81 7.68 5.45
CA LYS A 141 -1.16 9.05 5.83
C LYS A 141 -0.97 10.04 4.68
N GLU A 142 0.16 9.97 3.98
CA GLU A 142 0.42 10.78 2.79
C GLU A 142 -0.66 10.57 1.72
N ASN A 143 -1.04 9.31 1.46
CA ASN A 143 -2.12 9.00 0.55
C ASN A 143 -3.47 9.56 1.06
N LEU A 144 -3.81 9.40 2.35
CA LEU A 144 -5.04 9.96 2.92
C LEU A 144 -5.09 11.49 2.76
N ASP A 145 -4.00 12.19 3.07
CA ASP A 145 -3.90 13.64 2.92
C ASP A 145 -4.01 14.08 1.45
N GLN A 146 -3.43 13.30 0.52
CA GLN A 146 -3.46 13.58 -0.91
C GLN A 146 -4.85 13.37 -1.53
N TYR A 147 -5.47 12.22 -1.28
CA TYR A 147 -6.73 11.82 -1.93
C TYR A 147 -7.97 12.32 -1.18
N PHE A 148 -7.85 12.64 0.11
CA PHE A 148 -8.95 13.04 0.98
C PHE A 148 -8.60 14.28 1.82
N PRO A 149 -8.14 15.39 1.18
CA PRO A 149 -7.58 16.53 1.89
C PRO A 149 -8.58 17.15 2.86
N GLY A 150 -8.15 17.32 4.12
CA GLY A 150 -8.94 17.94 5.18
C GLY A 150 -10.08 17.10 5.74
N ARG A 151 -10.27 15.86 5.24
CA ARG A 151 -11.26 14.94 5.81
C ARG A 151 -10.70 14.28 7.07
N LYS A 152 -11.59 14.02 8.03
CA LYS A 152 -11.27 13.15 9.17
C LYS A 152 -11.53 11.70 8.78
N VAL A 153 -10.80 10.79 9.43
CA VAL A 153 -10.80 9.38 9.07
C VAL A 153 -11.37 8.53 10.21
N VAL A 154 -12.31 7.66 9.89
CA VAL A 154 -12.79 6.60 10.79
C VAL A 154 -11.89 5.39 10.54
N PHE A 155 -11.08 5.03 11.53
CA PHE A 155 -10.16 3.89 11.37
C PHE A 155 -10.78 2.60 11.89
N ILE A 156 -10.50 1.51 11.20
CA ILE A 156 -10.59 0.15 11.76
C ILE A 156 -9.14 -0.33 11.93
N MET A 157 -8.78 -0.82 13.11
CA MET A 157 -7.39 -1.16 13.42
C MET A 157 -7.25 -2.43 14.24
N GLY A 158 -6.44 -3.36 13.72
CA GLY A 158 -5.94 -4.54 14.42
C GLY A 158 -4.45 -4.70 14.15
N VAL A 159 -3.66 -4.95 15.19
CA VAL A 159 -2.19 -5.02 15.10
C VAL A 159 -1.61 -6.19 15.89
N LEU A 160 -0.38 -6.58 15.54
CA LEU A 160 0.40 -7.55 16.32
C LEU A 160 1.25 -6.84 17.39
N LYS A 161 1.45 -7.49 18.53
CA LYS A 161 2.20 -6.97 19.70
C LYS A 161 3.66 -6.59 19.39
N ASP A 162 4.26 -7.24 18.41
CA ASP A 162 5.67 -7.03 18.04
C ASP A 162 5.88 -5.87 17.04
N LYS A 163 4.80 -5.22 16.58
CA LYS A 163 4.90 -4.05 15.71
C LYS A 163 5.08 -2.77 16.53
N SER A 164 5.66 -1.75 15.92
CA SER A 164 5.78 -0.40 16.49
C SER A 164 4.42 0.33 16.54
N TYR A 165 3.37 -0.29 17.11
CA TYR A 165 2.01 0.23 17.05
C TYR A 165 1.85 1.56 17.77
N MET A 166 2.64 1.85 18.80
CA MET A 166 2.63 3.16 19.45
C MET A 166 3.05 4.28 18.49
N GLU A 167 4.10 4.05 17.69
CA GLU A 167 4.56 5.01 16.67
C GLU A 167 3.51 5.14 15.56
N MET A 168 2.92 4.02 15.11
CA MET A 168 1.83 4.04 14.13
C MET A 168 0.63 4.86 14.62
N LEU A 169 0.24 4.71 15.89
CA LEU A 169 -0.83 5.50 16.50
C LEU A 169 -0.49 6.99 16.52
N SER A 170 0.72 7.36 16.94
CA SER A 170 1.12 8.77 16.97
C SER A 170 1.02 9.47 15.61
N GLU A 171 1.17 8.72 14.52
CA GLU A 171 1.04 9.25 13.17
C GLU A 171 -0.41 9.44 12.70
N ILE A 172 -1.30 8.50 13.02
CA ILE A 172 -2.68 8.46 12.48
C ILE A 172 -3.73 9.11 13.39
N LEU A 173 -3.54 9.10 14.71
CA LEU A 173 -4.51 9.70 15.64
C LEU A 173 -4.79 11.20 15.38
N PRO A 174 -3.82 12.04 14.94
CA PRO A 174 -4.11 13.44 14.59
C PRO A 174 -5.18 13.64 13.52
N ILE A 175 -5.33 12.69 12.58
CA ILE A 175 -6.33 12.72 11.51
C ILE A 175 -7.54 11.83 11.79
N ALA A 176 -7.51 11.06 12.90
CA ALA A 176 -8.61 10.20 13.30
C ALA A 176 -9.81 11.03 13.79
N ARG A 177 -11.02 10.63 13.36
CA ARG A 177 -12.28 10.99 14.00
C ARG A 177 -12.57 10.03 15.15
N ARG A 178 -12.44 8.74 14.87
CA ARG A 178 -12.74 7.60 15.75
C ARG A 178 -11.95 6.38 15.29
N VAL A 179 -11.67 5.47 16.21
CA VAL A 179 -11.04 4.17 15.89
C VAL A 179 -11.88 3.00 16.41
N TYR A 180 -12.23 2.08 15.52
CA TYR A 180 -12.75 0.76 15.87
C TYR A 180 -11.60 -0.22 15.97
N THR A 181 -11.42 -0.87 17.10
CA THR A 181 -10.33 -1.83 17.30
C THR A 181 -10.86 -3.26 17.21
N VAL A 182 -10.04 -4.13 16.61
CA VAL A 182 -10.33 -5.56 16.47
C VAL A 182 -9.13 -6.38 16.94
N THR A 183 -9.40 -7.59 17.42
CA THR A 183 -8.35 -8.57 17.70
C THR A 183 -8.07 -9.37 16.44
N VAL A 184 -6.85 -9.27 15.90
CA VAL A 184 -6.42 -10.07 14.75
C VAL A 184 -6.43 -11.56 15.14
N ASP A 185 -6.91 -12.45 14.26
CA ASP A 185 -6.79 -13.90 14.47
C ASP A 185 -5.33 -14.38 14.32
N ASN A 186 -4.54 -14.09 15.35
CA ASN A 186 -3.13 -14.45 15.42
C ASN A 186 -2.68 -14.53 16.88
N GLN A 187 -1.86 -15.53 17.23
CA GLN A 187 -1.35 -15.68 18.60
C GLN A 187 -0.50 -14.49 19.08
N ARG A 188 0.07 -13.71 18.15
CA ARG A 188 0.85 -12.50 18.45
C ARG A 188 0.00 -11.23 18.48
N ALA A 189 -1.31 -11.32 18.29
CA ALA A 189 -2.18 -10.17 18.25
C ALA A 189 -2.15 -9.39 19.57
N LEU A 190 -2.19 -8.06 19.46
CA LEU A 190 -2.59 -7.22 20.57
C LEU A 190 -4.11 -7.34 20.71
N HIS A 191 -4.59 -7.52 21.93
CA HIS A 191 -6.04 -7.62 22.15
C HIS A 191 -6.69 -6.29 21.78
N GLY A 192 -7.79 -6.31 21.02
CA GLY A 192 -8.47 -5.10 20.54
C GLY A 192 -8.88 -4.15 21.67
N GLU A 193 -9.36 -4.70 22.79
CA GLU A 193 -9.68 -3.91 24.00
C GLU A 193 -8.43 -3.22 24.63
N ASP A 194 -7.26 -3.85 24.58
CA ASP A 194 -6.02 -3.21 25.06
C ASP A 194 -5.63 -2.05 24.14
N LEU A 195 -5.72 -2.25 22.82
CA LEU A 195 -5.49 -1.21 21.83
C LEU A 195 -6.47 -0.03 22.02
N ARG A 196 -7.75 -0.33 22.24
CA ARG A 196 -8.80 0.68 22.52
C ARG A 196 -8.44 1.54 23.72
N ARG A 197 -7.99 0.93 24.82
CA ARG A 197 -7.57 1.65 26.04
C ARG A 197 -6.41 2.59 25.78
N ILE A 198 -5.42 2.16 25.01
CA ILE A 198 -4.27 2.99 24.62
C ILE A 198 -4.76 4.21 23.85
N ILE A 199 -5.59 4.01 22.83
CA ILE A 199 -6.09 5.11 21.98
C ILE A 199 -6.93 6.13 22.77
N VAL A 200 -7.78 5.65 23.69
CA VAL A 200 -8.56 6.55 24.55
C VAL A 200 -7.67 7.34 25.52
N ASN A 201 -6.58 6.75 26.02
CA ASN A 201 -5.63 7.47 26.87
C ASN A 201 -4.88 8.59 26.10
N GLU A 202 -4.70 8.42 24.79
CA GLU A 202 -4.16 9.45 23.88
C GLU A 202 -5.21 10.52 23.49
N GLY A 203 -6.45 10.42 24.01
CA GLY A 203 -7.50 11.42 23.83
C GLY A 203 -8.33 11.27 22.56
N THR A 204 -8.23 10.13 21.86
CA THR A 204 -9.06 9.84 20.68
C THR A 204 -10.19 8.86 21.03
N GLU A 205 -11.38 9.06 20.47
CA GLU A 205 -12.50 8.12 20.67
C GLU A 205 -12.18 6.75 20.06
N ALA A 206 -12.35 5.68 20.85
CA ALA A 206 -12.18 4.33 20.35
C ALA A 206 -13.15 3.32 20.97
N ILE A 207 -13.61 2.39 20.14
CA ILE A 207 -14.59 1.34 20.45
C ILE A 207 -13.96 -0.01 20.08
N TYR A 208 -14.02 -0.97 20.99
CA TYR A 208 -13.61 -2.35 20.70
C TYR A 208 -14.81 -3.13 20.13
N CYS A 209 -14.59 -3.85 19.03
CA CYS A 209 -15.57 -4.74 18.42
C CYS A 209 -15.10 -6.20 18.57
N GLU A 210 -16.04 -7.09 18.84
CA GLU A 210 -15.76 -8.52 19.02
C GLU A 210 -15.40 -9.22 17.70
N SER A 211 -15.78 -8.63 16.57
CA SER A 211 -15.49 -9.16 15.23
C SER A 211 -15.15 -8.07 14.21
N VAL A 212 -14.49 -8.47 13.11
CA VAL A 212 -14.24 -7.59 11.96
C VAL A 212 -15.55 -7.14 11.31
N GLU A 213 -16.53 -8.03 11.19
CA GLU A 213 -17.86 -7.73 10.65
C GLU A 213 -18.56 -6.63 11.45
N GLU A 214 -18.54 -6.73 12.79
CA GLU A 214 -19.10 -5.71 13.67
C GLU A 214 -18.38 -4.37 13.48
N ALA A 215 -17.04 -4.36 13.46
CA ALA A 215 -16.27 -3.14 13.26
C ALA A 215 -16.58 -2.45 11.92
N VAL A 216 -16.76 -3.23 10.85
CA VAL A 216 -17.15 -2.71 9.53
C VAL A 216 -18.55 -2.11 9.59
N LYS A 217 -19.54 -2.81 10.16
CA LYS A 217 -20.92 -2.30 10.27
C LYS A 217 -20.98 -1.01 11.10
N GLU A 218 -20.36 -1.01 12.26
CA GLU A 218 -20.32 0.16 13.15
C GLU A 218 -19.60 1.34 12.50
N ALA A 219 -18.52 1.09 11.75
CA ALA A 219 -17.83 2.15 11.01
C ALA A 219 -18.67 2.72 9.86
N LEU A 220 -19.42 1.87 9.14
CA LEU A 220 -20.35 2.31 8.08
C LEU A 220 -21.51 3.12 8.65
N ASP A 221 -22.09 2.68 9.76
CA ASP A 221 -23.23 3.34 10.41
C ASP A 221 -22.84 4.69 11.05
N ALA A 222 -21.60 4.81 11.51
CA ALA A 222 -21.08 6.03 12.14
C ALA A 222 -20.48 7.05 11.16
N ALA A 223 -20.18 6.64 9.92
CA ALA A 223 -19.55 7.51 8.94
C ALA A 223 -20.54 8.53 8.39
N GLU A 224 -20.14 9.80 8.41
CA GLU A 224 -20.83 10.86 7.67
C GLU A 224 -20.43 10.83 6.18
N ASP A 225 -21.22 11.44 5.29
CA ASP A 225 -20.93 11.50 3.84
C ASP A 225 -19.55 12.10 3.52
N THR A 226 -19.00 12.90 4.44
CA THR A 226 -17.68 13.53 4.33
C THR A 226 -16.54 12.70 4.90
N ASP A 227 -16.84 11.67 5.70
CA ASP A 227 -15.82 10.84 6.33
C ASP A 227 -15.21 9.84 5.33
N VAL A 228 -14.02 9.35 5.68
CA VAL A 228 -13.37 8.23 5.00
C VAL A 228 -13.16 7.13 6.02
N ILE A 229 -13.57 5.91 5.68
CA ILE A 229 -13.30 4.73 6.50
C ILE A 229 -12.02 4.08 5.98
N CYS A 230 -11.07 3.81 6.88
CA CYS A 230 -9.80 3.18 6.53
C CYS A 230 -9.50 2.01 7.48
N ALA A 231 -9.49 0.78 6.96
CA ALA A 231 -9.01 -0.39 7.70
C ALA A 231 -7.53 -0.66 7.42
N PHE A 232 -6.69 -0.65 8.47
CA PHE A 232 -5.26 -0.93 8.35
C PHE A 232 -4.67 -1.59 9.61
N GLY A 233 -3.39 -1.97 9.59
CA GLY A 233 -2.64 -2.42 10.77
C GLY A 233 -2.17 -3.87 10.69
N SER A 234 -2.83 -4.71 9.90
CA SER A 234 -2.42 -6.11 9.71
C SER A 234 -3.10 -6.73 8.49
N LEU A 235 -2.31 -7.33 7.59
CA LEU A 235 -2.82 -8.03 6.40
C LEU A 235 -3.77 -9.20 6.72
N TYR A 236 -3.67 -9.76 7.93
CA TYR A 236 -4.52 -10.90 8.34
C TYR A 236 -6.00 -10.52 8.34
N TYR A 237 -6.39 -9.47 9.07
CA TYR A 237 -7.81 -9.10 9.21
C TYR A 237 -8.31 -8.24 8.03
N ILE A 238 -7.42 -7.55 7.32
CA ILE A 238 -7.80 -6.75 6.16
C ILE A 238 -8.44 -7.63 5.06
N ASN A 239 -7.99 -8.88 4.93
CA ASN A 239 -8.62 -9.82 4.00
C ASN A 239 -10.07 -10.12 4.42
N GLU A 240 -10.35 -10.26 5.72
CA GLU A 240 -11.71 -10.44 6.23
C GLU A 240 -12.60 -9.22 5.95
N VAL A 241 -12.07 -7.99 6.08
CA VAL A 241 -12.77 -6.77 5.66
C VAL A 241 -13.12 -6.84 4.18
N ARG A 242 -12.16 -7.25 3.33
CA ARG A 242 -12.36 -7.35 1.89
C ARG A 242 -13.41 -8.39 1.51
N GLU A 243 -13.36 -9.57 2.13
CA GLU A 243 -14.30 -10.68 1.91
C GLU A 243 -15.75 -10.32 2.30
N TYR A 244 -15.92 -9.48 3.32
CA TYR A 244 -17.24 -8.94 3.69
C TYR A 244 -17.90 -8.25 2.50
N PHE A 245 -17.17 -7.41 1.76
CA PHE A 245 -17.71 -6.69 0.60
C PHE A 245 -17.89 -7.58 -0.63
N GLU A 246 -16.97 -8.51 -0.89
CA GLU A 246 -17.16 -9.48 -1.99
C GLU A 246 -18.42 -10.35 -1.77
N THR A 247 -18.73 -10.70 -0.53
CA THR A 247 -19.92 -11.52 -0.21
C THR A 247 -21.21 -10.69 -0.33
N VAL A 248 -21.20 -9.44 0.12
CA VAL A 248 -22.36 -8.54 0.06
C VAL A 248 -22.69 -8.14 -1.39
N GLU A 249 -21.68 -7.88 -2.23
CA GLU A 249 -21.89 -7.58 -3.66
C GLU A 249 -22.49 -8.77 -4.42
N ASN A 250 -22.16 -10.01 -4.06
CA ASN A 250 -22.74 -11.21 -4.67
C ASN A 250 -24.19 -11.51 -4.23
N LEU A 251 -24.70 -10.80 -3.22
CA LEU A 251 -26.07 -10.93 -2.70
C LEU A 251 -27.04 -9.87 -3.25
N LEU A 252 -26.54 -8.91 -4.04
CA LEU A 252 -27.30 -7.84 -4.71
C LEU A 252 -27.40 -8.08 -6.23
#